data_AF-A0A1Y4MZ97-F1
#
_entry.id   AF-A0A1Y4MZ97-F1
#
_cell.length_a   1.000
_cell.length_b   1.000
_cell.length_c   1.000
_cell.angle_alpha   90.00
_cell.angle_beta   90.00
_cell.angle_gamma   90.00
#
_symmetry.space_group_name_H-M   'P 1'
#
loop_
_entity.id
_entity.type
_entity.pdbx_description
1 polymer ?
#
loop_
_entity_poly.entity_id
_entity_poly.type
_entity_poly.pdbx_seq_one_letter_code
_entity_poly.pdbx_strand_id
1 'polypeptide(L)'
;MDDLFSEKIKMQVLDFATDKRSLWEKNHQLYSVIFEITPKCNFNCVHCYLHDHHAAEELSYSDIIRIIDVLYEKEVLFLTLTGGDVFTRSDFLDIYLYAKKKGFIVEIYTNGALINDEIIKVFSKYPPIISRYIFIWCM
;
A
#
# COMPACT_ATOMS: atom_id res chain seq x y z
N MET A 1 -18.04 8.76 44.84
CA MET A 1 -17.84 9.53 43.59
C MET A 1 -17.28 8.53 42.63
N ASP A 2 -18.18 8.03 41.81
CA ASP A 2 -18.23 6.61 41.49
C ASP A 2 -17.28 6.22 40.38
N ASP A 3 -16.61 5.11 40.61
CA ASP A 3 -15.83 4.27 39.68
C ASP A 3 -16.68 3.69 38.53
N LEU A 4 -17.91 4.17 38.35
CA LEU A 4 -18.83 3.81 37.26
C LEU A 4 -18.36 4.31 35.89
N PHE A 5 -17.43 5.26 35.85
CA PHE A 5 -16.85 5.77 34.61
C PHE A 5 -15.68 4.90 34.09
N SER A 6 -15.00 4.17 34.97
CA SER A 6 -13.88 3.28 34.61
C SER A 6 -14.37 1.91 34.15
N GLU A 7 -15.37 1.33 34.84
CA GLU A 7 -15.90 0.01 34.44
C GLU A 7 -16.72 0.03 33.15
N LYS A 8 -17.40 1.14 32.82
CA LYS A 8 -18.14 1.30 31.55
C LYS A 8 -17.25 1.56 30.34
N ILE A 9 -16.01 2.00 30.56
CA ILE A 9 -14.96 2.13 29.54
C ILE A 9 -13.94 1.00 29.73
N LYS A 10 -14.40 -0.21 30.12
CA LYS A 10 -13.89 -1.38 29.41
C LYS A 10 -14.30 -1.15 27.97
N MET A 11 -13.35 -0.63 27.19
CA MET A 11 -13.37 -0.62 25.75
C MET A 11 -14.15 -1.86 25.32
N GLN A 12 -15.42 -1.69 24.97
CA GLN A 12 -16.14 -2.69 24.21
C GLN A 12 -15.41 -2.64 22.89
N VAL A 13 -14.24 -3.27 22.84
CA VAL A 13 -13.70 -3.84 21.63
C VAL A 13 -14.84 -4.74 21.24
N LEU A 14 -15.66 -4.21 20.34
CA LEU A 14 -16.73 -4.95 19.73
C LEU A 14 -16.08 -6.27 19.33
N ASP A 15 -16.55 -7.36 19.94
CA ASP A 15 -15.98 -8.70 19.81
C ASP A 15 -16.32 -9.24 18.41
N PHE A 16 -15.85 -8.51 17.40
CA PHE A 16 -16.04 -8.80 16.01
C PHE A 16 -15.08 -9.93 15.65
N ALA A 17 -15.59 -11.15 15.70
CA ALA A 17 -14.92 -12.35 15.21
C ALA A 17 -13.52 -12.58 15.82
N THR A 18 -13.38 -12.44 17.15
CA THR A 18 -12.12 -12.73 17.86
C THR A 18 -11.63 -14.15 17.60
N ASP A 19 -12.54 -15.11 17.42
CA ASP A 19 -12.24 -16.48 17.01
C ASP A 19 -11.46 -16.55 15.68
N LYS A 20 -11.91 -15.80 14.67
CA LYS A 20 -11.23 -15.73 13.37
C LYS A 20 -9.91 -14.99 13.47
N ARG A 21 -9.87 -13.89 14.22
CA ARG A 21 -8.64 -13.12 14.43
C ARG A 21 -7.56 -13.96 15.11
N SER A 22 -7.89 -14.67 16.18
CA SER A 22 -6.95 -15.57 16.87
C SER A 22 -6.48 -16.72 15.98
N LEU A 23 -7.34 -17.23 15.09
CA LEU A 23 -6.94 -18.23 14.10
C LEU A 23 -5.94 -17.67 13.08
N TRP A 24 -6.18 -16.46 12.56
CA TRP A 24 -5.27 -15.79 11.62
C TRP A 24 -3.93 -15.47 12.26
N GLU A 25 -3.93 -14.96 13.50
CA GLU A 25 -2.72 -14.68 14.28
C GLU A 25 -1.92 -15.96 14.52
N LYS A 26 -2.58 -17.06 14.90
CA LYS A 26 -1.92 -18.36 15.08
C LYS A 26 -1.30 -18.89 13.80
N ASN A 27 -2.01 -18.78 12.68
CA ASN A 27 -1.56 -19.28 11.38
C ASN A 27 -0.57 -18.33 10.69
N HIS A 28 -0.36 -17.12 11.23
CA HIS A 28 0.47 -16.08 10.62
C HIS A 28 0.09 -15.82 9.15
N GLN A 29 -1.21 -15.85 8.83
CA GLN A 29 -1.68 -15.65 7.46
C GLN A 29 -1.46 -14.18 7.07
N LEU A 30 -0.60 -13.94 6.07
CA LEU A 30 -0.48 -12.60 5.50
C LEU A 30 -1.66 -12.33 4.57
N TYR A 31 -2.47 -11.34 4.93
CA TYR A 31 -3.64 -10.95 4.16
C TYR A 31 -3.37 -9.75 3.23
N SER A 32 -2.61 -8.77 3.73
CA SER A 32 -2.32 -7.51 3.04
C SER A 32 -0.87 -7.09 3.26
N VAL A 33 -0.25 -6.55 2.21
CA VAL A 33 1.11 -6.01 2.24
C VAL A 33 1.13 -4.61 1.62
N ILE A 34 1.78 -3.68 2.31
CA ILE A 34 2.15 -2.37 1.77
C ILE A 34 3.60 -2.46 1.31
N PHE A 35 3.84 -2.19 0.03
CA PHE A 35 5.14 -2.32 -0.59
C PHE A 35 5.62 -0.99 -1.16
N GLU A 36 6.65 -0.43 -0.53
CA GLU A 36 7.40 0.74 -1.01
C GLU A 36 8.35 0.33 -2.14
N ILE A 37 7.97 0.62 -3.38
CA ILE A 37 8.73 0.22 -4.58
C ILE A 37 9.76 1.25 -5.03
N THR A 38 9.67 2.47 -4.51
CA THR A 38 10.63 3.56 -4.75
C THR A 38 10.61 4.56 -3.60
N PRO A 39 11.76 5.06 -3.14
CA PRO A 39 11.79 6.17 -2.20
C PRO A 39 11.65 7.53 -2.91
N LYS A 40 11.78 7.57 -4.23
CA LYS A 40 11.77 8.82 -5.02
C LYS A 40 10.39 9.46 -5.03
N CYS A 41 10.34 10.79 -4.97
CA CYS A 41 9.11 11.57 -5.07
C CYS A 41 9.36 12.86 -5.85
N ASN A 42 8.35 13.33 -6.59
CA ASN A 42 8.38 14.62 -7.28
C ASN A 42 7.98 15.80 -6.35
N PHE A 43 7.64 15.54 -5.10
CA PHE A 43 7.28 16.52 -4.08
C PHE A 43 8.16 16.41 -2.84
N ASN A 44 8.17 17.45 -2.01
CA ASN A 44 8.94 17.48 -0.77
C ASN A 44 8.09 17.90 0.44
N CYS A 45 6.99 17.16 0.65
CA CYS A 45 5.98 17.49 1.65
C CYS A 45 6.59 17.61 3.06
N VAL A 46 6.15 18.62 3.82
CA VAL A 46 6.65 18.90 5.19
C VAL A 46 6.36 17.80 6.21
N HIS A 47 5.39 16.93 5.93
CA HIS A 47 5.00 15.81 6.78
C HIS A 47 5.48 14.45 6.26
N CYS A 48 6.35 14.45 5.23
CA CYS A 48 6.79 13.21 4.59
C CYS A 48 7.80 12.49 5.48
N TYR A 49 7.56 11.22 5.79
CA TYR A 49 8.52 10.39 6.53
C TYR A 49 9.73 9.97 5.67
N LEU A 50 9.65 10.14 4.35
CA LEU A 50 10.73 9.86 3.39
C LEU A 50 11.54 11.11 3.01
N HIS A 51 11.34 12.24 3.67
CA HIS A 51 11.92 13.55 3.30
C HIS A 51 13.43 13.49 3.00
N ASP A 52 14.20 12.85 3.89
CA ASP A 52 15.67 12.74 3.77
C ASP A 52 16.13 11.51 2.96
N HIS A 53 15.19 10.74 2.42
CA HIS A 53 15.44 9.44 1.78
C HIS A 53 15.07 9.40 0.29
N HIS A 54 14.57 10.49 -0.29
CA HIS A 54 14.17 10.53 -1.70
C HIS A 54 15.29 10.20 -2.71
N ALA A 55 16.56 10.32 -2.30
CA ALA A 55 17.73 9.99 -3.11
C ALA A 55 18.26 8.55 -2.90
N ALA A 56 17.61 7.75 -2.06
CA ALA A 56 18.03 6.37 -1.81
C ALA A 56 17.88 5.50 -3.08
N GLU A 57 18.72 4.46 -3.16
CA GLU A 57 18.63 3.49 -4.24
C GLU A 57 17.31 2.70 -4.14
N GLU A 58 16.71 2.45 -5.30
CA GLU A 58 15.50 1.63 -5.41
C GLU A 58 15.85 0.23 -5.90
N LEU A 59 15.02 -0.75 -5.53
CA LEU A 59 15.19 -2.13 -5.98
C LEU A 59 15.09 -2.22 -7.51
N SER A 60 15.84 -3.17 -8.09
CA SER A 60 15.71 -3.49 -9.50
C SER A 60 14.31 -4.04 -9.80
N TYR A 61 13.87 -3.91 -11.06
CA TYR A 61 12.63 -4.53 -11.53
C TYR A 61 12.58 -6.02 -11.17
N SER A 62 13.66 -6.76 -11.44
CA SER A 62 13.74 -8.19 -11.16
C SER A 62 13.59 -8.53 -9.67
N ASP A 63 14.10 -7.70 -8.77
CA ASP A 63 13.96 -7.94 -7.34
C ASP A 63 12.53 -7.69 -6.87
N ILE A 64 11.88 -6.65 -7.38
CA ILE A 64 10.46 -6.37 -7.10
C ILE A 64 9.59 -7.53 -7.57
N ILE A 65 9.81 -8.02 -8.79
CA ILE A 65 9.05 -9.15 -9.34
C ILE A 65 9.24 -10.41 -8.51
N ARG A 66 10.48 -10.71 -8.10
CA ARG A 66 10.76 -11.83 -7.18
C ARG A 66 10.02 -11.68 -5.85
N ILE A 67 9.96 -10.48 -5.30
CA ILE A 67 9.21 -10.22 -4.06
C ILE A 67 7.71 -10.45 -4.28
N ILE A 68 7.15 -9.94 -5.38
CA ILE A 68 5.74 -10.16 -5.72
C ILE A 68 5.43 -11.65 -5.87
N ASP A 69 6.33 -12.42 -6.48
CA ASP A 69 6.19 -13.88 -6.57
C ASP A 69 6.18 -14.53 -5.20
N VAL A 70 7.09 -14.14 -4.29
CA VAL A 70 7.08 -14.64 -2.91
C VAL A 70 5.78 -14.31 -2.20
N LEU A 71 5.25 -13.08 -2.36
CA LEU A 71 3.98 -12.68 -1.76
C LEU A 71 2.80 -13.50 -2.31
N TYR A 72 2.83 -13.84 -3.60
CA TYR A 72 1.83 -14.67 -4.24
C TYR A 72 1.84 -16.10 -3.69
N GLU A 73 3.02 -16.70 -3.55
CA GLU A 73 3.18 -18.03 -2.93
C GLU A 73 2.79 -18.05 -1.43
N LYS A 74 2.72 -16.88 -0.80
CA LYS A 74 2.21 -16.69 0.57
C LYS A 74 0.71 -16.39 0.63
N GLU A 75 0.01 -16.51 -0.49
CA GLU A 75 -1.44 -16.31 -0.58
C GLU A 75 -1.89 -14.92 -0.12
N VAL A 76 -1.02 -13.91 -0.31
CA VAL A 76 -1.37 -12.52 -0.04
C VAL A 76 -2.39 -12.06 -1.09
N LEU A 77 -3.50 -11.49 -0.63
CA LEU A 77 -4.58 -11.06 -1.50
C LEU A 77 -4.48 -9.57 -1.86
N PHE A 78 -4.15 -8.73 -0.87
CA PHE A 78 -4.07 -7.28 -1.04
C PHE A 78 -2.63 -6.82 -1.13
N LEU A 79 -2.32 -6.07 -2.19
CA LEU A 79 -1.00 -5.48 -2.39
C LEU A 79 -1.14 -3.97 -2.63
N THR A 80 -0.71 -3.17 -1.68
CA THR A 80 -0.67 -1.72 -1.82
C THR A 80 0.71 -1.31 -2.34
N LEU A 81 0.76 -0.72 -3.53
CA LEU A 81 1.98 -0.14 -4.10
C LEU A 81 2.10 1.32 -3.70
N THR A 82 3.22 1.67 -3.08
CA THR A 82 3.49 3.00 -2.52
C THR A 82 4.99 3.32 -2.58
N GLY A 83 5.42 4.36 -1.89
CA GLY A 83 6.80 4.81 -1.80
C GLY A 83 6.84 6.31 -1.52
N GLY A 84 7.77 7.01 -2.17
CA GLY A 84 7.67 8.46 -2.33
C GLY A 84 6.49 8.83 -3.23
N ASP A 85 6.62 8.56 -4.53
CA ASP A 85 5.48 8.47 -5.44
C ASP A 85 5.75 7.42 -6.53
N VAL A 86 4.81 6.48 -6.69
CA VAL A 86 4.97 5.33 -7.59
C VAL A 86 5.20 5.73 -9.05
N PHE A 87 4.67 6.86 -9.50
CA PHE A 87 4.79 7.31 -10.89
C PHE A 87 6.14 7.97 -11.20
N THR A 88 7.00 8.20 -10.20
CA THR A 88 8.38 8.59 -10.45
C THR A 88 9.24 7.44 -10.99
N ARG A 89 8.76 6.20 -10.85
CA ARG A 89 9.42 4.98 -11.31
C ARG A 89 8.99 4.64 -12.73
N SER A 90 9.94 4.56 -13.66
CA SER A 90 9.65 4.42 -15.11
C SER A 90 9.00 3.10 -15.52
N ASP A 91 9.27 2.02 -14.79
CA ASP A 91 8.74 0.66 -15.00
C ASP A 91 7.50 0.37 -14.10
N PHE A 92 6.90 1.40 -13.49
CA PHE A 92 5.76 1.25 -12.59
C PHE A 92 4.60 0.47 -13.21
N LEU A 93 4.20 0.82 -14.44
CA LEU A 93 3.08 0.17 -15.11
C LEU A 93 3.33 -1.32 -15.35
N ASP A 94 4.58 -1.72 -15.60
CA ASP A 94 4.95 -3.13 -15.77
C ASP A 94 4.82 -3.89 -14.45
N ILE A 95 5.28 -3.30 -13.35
CA ILE A 95 5.14 -3.86 -11.99
C ILE A 95 3.65 -4.00 -11.63
N TYR A 96 2.88 -2.93 -11.84
CA TYR A 96 1.44 -2.88 -11.59
C TYR A 96 0.69 -3.99 -12.36
N LEU A 97 0.93 -4.08 -13.67
CA LEU A 97 0.28 -5.08 -14.53
C LEU A 97 0.71 -6.50 -14.17
N TYR A 98 1.97 -6.70 -13.77
CA TYR A 98 2.43 -8.00 -13.29
C TYR A 98 1.65 -8.46 -12.05
N ALA A 99 1.52 -7.59 -11.04
CA ALA A 99 0.73 -7.88 -9.84
C ALA A 99 -0.75 -8.14 -10.18
N LYS A 100 -1.37 -7.29 -11.01
CA LYS A 100 -2.76 -7.52 -11.46
C LYS A 100 -2.93 -8.85 -12.17
N LYS A 101 -1.99 -9.23 -13.04
CA LYS A 101 -2.02 -10.50 -13.78
C LYS A 101 -1.88 -11.72 -12.88
N LYS A 102 -1.11 -11.61 -11.79
CA LYS A 102 -0.98 -12.66 -10.77
C LYS A 102 -2.27 -12.86 -9.96
N GLY A 103 -3.14 -11.85 -9.91
CA GLY A 103 -4.43 -11.94 -9.22
C GLY A 103 -4.54 -11.12 -7.94
N PHE A 104 -3.54 -10.28 -7.64
CA PHE A 104 -3.61 -9.36 -6.50
C PHE A 104 -4.74 -8.33 -6.68
N ILE A 105 -5.38 -8.00 -5.56
CA ILE A 105 -6.15 -6.77 -5.44
C ILE A 105 -5.14 -5.65 -5.15
N VAL A 106 -4.82 -4.90 -6.20
CA VAL A 106 -3.80 -3.85 -6.12
C VAL A 106 -4.41 -2.52 -5.73
N GLU A 107 -3.92 -1.97 -4.61
CA GLU A 107 -4.17 -0.59 -4.18
C GLU A 107 -2.95 0.29 -4.52
N ILE A 108 -3.18 1.56 -4.82
CA ILE A 108 -2.10 2.52 -5.12
C ILE A 108 -2.21 3.73 -4.21
N TYR A 109 -1.09 4.09 -3.57
CA TYR A 109 -0.90 5.37 -2.92
C TYR A 109 -0.03 6.25 -3.79
N THR A 110 -0.55 7.43 -4.15
CA THR A 110 0.11 8.39 -5.03
C THR A 110 -0.41 9.80 -4.74
N ASN A 111 0.44 10.81 -4.98
CA ASN A 111 0.04 12.21 -5.00
C ASN A 111 -0.76 12.58 -6.27
N GLY A 112 -0.71 11.73 -7.31
CA GLY A 112 -1.48 11.85 -8.54
C GLY A 112 -0.98 12.91 -9.53
N ALA A 113 0.06 13.69 -9.21
CA ALA A 113 0.54 14.80 -10.04
C ALA A 113 1.15 14.35 -11.37
N LEU A 114 1.67 13.12 -11.43
CA LEU A 114 2.31 12.54 -12.61
C LEU A 114 1.39 11.67 -13.46
N ILE A 115 0.09 11.61 -13.15
CA ILE A 115 -0.88 10.86 -13.96
C ILE A 115 -0.95 11.47 -15.37
N ASN A 116 -0.78 10.63 -16.38
CA ASN A 116 -0.83 11.00 -17.80
C ASN A 116 -1.80 10.09 -18.58
N ASP A 117 -1.97 10.35 -19.87
CA ASP A 117 -2.91 9.61 -20.74
C ASP A 117 -2.59 8.10 -20.82
N GLU A 118 -1.32 7.73 -20.74
CA GLU A 118 -0.90 6.33 -20.75
C GLU A 118 -1.38 5.61 -19.48
N ILE A 119 -1.14 6.21 -18.31
CA ILE A 119 -1.61 5.69 -17.02
C ILE A 119 -3.14 5.61 -17.01
N ILE A 120 -3.83 6.66 -17.46
CA ILE A 120 -5.30 6.69 -17.54
C ILE A 120 -5.82 5.55 -18.43
N LYS A 121 -5.19 5.31 -19.59
CA LYS A 121 -5.55 4.23 -20.51
C LYS A 121 -5.38 2.86 -19.85
N VAL A 122 -4.28 2.63 -19.14
CA VAL A 122 -4.05 1.38 -18.42
C VAL A 122 -5.07 1.20 -17.30
N PHE A 123 -5.29 2.21 -16.47
CA PHE A 123 -6.23 2.15 -15.34
C PHE A 123 -7.69 2.01 -15.79
N SER A 124 -8.05 2.56 -16.95
CA SER A 124 -9.39 2.35 -17.53
C SER A 124 -9.65 0.88 -17.88
N LYS A 125 -8.60 0.15 -18.29
CA LYS A 125 -8.70 -1.27 -18.66
C LYS A 125 -8.50 -2.21 -17.46
N TYR A 126 -7.60 -1.83 -16.56
CA TYR A 126 -7.23 -2.57 -15.36
C TYR A 126 -7.30 -1.60 -14.18
N PRO A 127 -8.47 -1.43 -13.55
CA PRO A 127 -8.61 -0.45 -12.48
C PRO A 127 -7.89 -0.90 -11.20
N PRO A 128 -7.11 0.00 -10.57
CA PRO A 128 -6.62 -0.17 -9.20
C PRO A 128 -7.70 0.22 -8.19
N ILE A 129 -7.51 -0.20 -6.94
CA ILE A 129 -8.15 0.48 -5.81
C ILE A 129 -7.33 1.75 -5.55
N ILE A 130 -7.94 2.92 -5.69
CA ILE A 130 -7.25 4.18 -5.43
C ILE A 130 -7.71 4.68 -4.07
N SER A 131 -6.80 4.63 -3.10
CA SER A 131 -7.02 5.26 -1.81
C SER A 131 -6.85 6.77 -1.98
N ARG A 132 -7.93 7.52 -1.79
CA ARG A 132 -7.96 8.97 -1.99
C ARG A 132 -7.21 9.68 -0.87
N TYR A 133 -5.89 9.81 -1.01
CA TYR A 133 -5.06 10.65 -0.15
C TYR A 133 -4.52 11.84 -0.95
N ILE A 134 -5.39 12.74 -1.40
CA ILE A 134 -4.97 14.06 -1.86
C ILE A 134 -4.63 14.86 -0.60
N PHE A 135 -3.35 14.88 -0.23
CA PHE A 135 -2.87 15.74 0.84
C PHE A 135 -2.61 17.14 0.26
N ILE A 136 -3.34 18.12 0.79
CA ILE A 136 -3.27 19.57 0.47
C ILE A 136 -1.88 20.20 0.75
N TRP A 137 -0.91 19.43 1.24
CA TRP A 137 0.38 19.88 1.77
C TRP A 137 1.59 19.42 0.96
N CYS A 138 1.36 18.87 -0.24
CA CYS A 138 2.38 18.57 -1.22
C CYS A 138 2.77 19.85 -1.99
N MET A 139 3.62 20.69 -1.40
CA MET A 139 4.31 21.77 -2.12
C MET A 139 5.72 21.35 -2.51
#